data_AF-A0A370PAH8-F1
#
_entry.id   AF-A0A370PAH8-F1
#
_cell.length_a   1.000
_cell.length_b   1.000
_cell.length_c   1.000
_cell.angle_alpha   90.00
_cell.angle_beta   90.00
_cell.angle_gamma   90.00
#
_symmetry.space_group_name_H-M   'P 1'
#
loop_
_entity.id
_entity.type
_entity.pdbx_description
1 polymer ?
#
loop_
_entity_poly.entity_id
_entity_poly.type
_entity_poly.pdbx_seq_one_letter_code
_entity_poly.pdbx_strand_id
1 'polypeptide(L)'
;MYSFKVISLLSTLLLAGVGSAKLTTTIGLETDEGSHTVHIPFDDCTQVGQFEVRGVFLSKTCRLFTGVGCTGRNTLLQPGEHTSSEPVYVDSVLCYP
;
A
#
# COMPACT_ATOMS: atom_id res chain seq x y z
N MET A 1 47.09 45.53 11.72
CA MET A 1 45.66 45.54 12.06
C MET A 1 44.98 44.40 11.30
N TYR A 2 44.36 43.48 12.06
CA TYR A 2 43.39 42.44 11.68
C TYR A 2 43.80 41.31 10.72
N SER A 3 43.31 40.09 10.82
CA SER A 3 42.82 39.23 11.92
C SER A 3 42.43 37.92 11.24
N PHE A 4 42.65 36.83 11.96
CA PHE A 4 42.22 35.45 11.71
C PHE A 4 40.84 35.22 11.07
N LYS A 5 40.74 33.99 10.53
CA LYS A 5 39.57 33.08 10.39
C LYS A 5 38.88 33.02 9.03
N VAL A 6 39.32 32.03 8.24
CA VAL A 6 38.52 31.40 7.17
C VAL A 6 38.26 29.93 7.55
N ILE A 7 37.60 29.69 8.68
CA ILE A 7 37.08 28.36 9.03
C ILE A 7 35.77 28.57 9.80
N SER A 8 34.72 28.94 9.10
CA SER A 8 33.36 28.81 9.61
C SER A 8 32.43 29.10 8.44
N LEU A 9 31.96 28.06 7.74
CA LEU A 9 30.75 28.11 6.88
C LEU A 9 30.37 26.71 6.36
N LEU A 10 30.83 25.62 6.98
CA LEU A 10 30.58 24.24 6.54
C LEU A 10 29.65 23.51 7.52
N SER A 11 28.47 24.06 7.84
CA SER A 11 27.62 23.47 8.90
C SER A 11 26.09 23.51 8.69
N THR A 12 25.57 23.78 7.49
CA THR A 12 24.11 24.01 7.35
C THR A 12 23.35 23.16 6.32
N LEU A 13 23.87 22.02 5.84
CA LEU A 13 23.14 21.16 4.89
C LEU A 13 22.83 19.74 5.41
N LEU A 14 22.27 19.63 6.62
CA LEU A 14 21.80 18.34 7.16
C LEU A 14 20.30 18.33 7.54
N LEU A 15 19.49 19.23 6.97
CA LEU A 15 18.02 19.13 7.06
C LEU A 15 17.45 18.75 5.68
N ALA A 16 17.58 17.48 5.30
CA ALA A 16 16.80 16.94 4.19
C ALA A 16 16.30 15.54 4.53
N GLY A 17 15.01 15.46 4.88
CA GLY A 17 14.19 14.27 4.62
C GLY A 17 14.06 13.24 5.73
N VAL A 18 13.43 13.58 6.85
CA VAL A 18 12.58 12.59 7.54
C VAL A 18 11.26 12.49 6.75
N GLY A 19 11.28 11.74 5.65
CA GLY A 19 10.03 11.32 5.03
C GLY A 19 9.30 10.40 6.01
N SER A 20 8.10 10.79 6.45
CA SER A 20 7.26 9.91 7.26
C SER A 20 6.99 8.64 6.46
N ALA A 21 7.58 7.51 6.87
CA ALA A 21 7.28 6.22 6.29
C ALA A 21 5.78 5.95 6.49
N LYS A 22 5.03 5.82 5.38
CA LYS A 22 3.62 5.44 5.46
C LYS A 22 3.55 4.04 6.08
N LEU A 23 2.68 3.89 7.06
CA LEU A 23 2.36 2.57 7.61
C LEU A 23 1.69 1.73 6.52
N THR A 24 2.02 0.45 6.48
CA THR A 24 1.54 -0.49 5.46
C THR A 24 0.90 -1.71 6.11
N THR A 25 0.00 -2.35 5.39
CA THR A 25 -0.47 -3.70 5.69
C THR A 25 -0.11 -4.66 4.57
N THR A 26 -0.15 -5.95 4.86
CA THR A 26 0.06 -7.02 3.88
C THR A 26 -1.26 -7.74 3.67
N ILE A 27 -1.63 -7.93 2.41
CA ILE A 27 -2.80 -8.71 2.00
C ILE A 27 -2.35 -9.96 1.23
N GLY A 28 -3.11 -11.04 1.36
CA GLY A 28 -2.97 -12.24 0.54
C GLY A 28 -4.10 -12.30 -0.48
N LEU A 29 -3.78 -12.64 -1.72
CA LEU A 29 -4.71 -12.87 -2.81
C LEU A 29 -4.48 -14.27 -3.36
N GLU A 30 -5.50 -15.10 -3.37
CA GLU A 30 -5.43 -16.47 -3.88
C GLU A 30 -6.15 -16.56 -5.22
N THR A 31 -5.42 -17.06 -6.21
CA THR A 31 -5.86 -17.24 -7.59
C THR A 31 -5.66 -18.69 -8.00
N ASP A 32 -6.16 -19.06 -9.18
CA ASP A 32 -5.94 -20.39 -9.75
C ASP A 32 -4.46 -20.64 -10.11
N GLU A 33 -3.65 -19.59 -10.27
CA GLU A 33 -2.21 -19.67 -10.51
C GLU A 33 -1.40 -19.79 -9.20
N GLY A 34 -2.00 -19.46 -8.06
CA GLY A 34 -1.39 -19.54 -6.74
C GLY A 34 -1.68 -18.34 -5.84
N SER A 35 -0.93 -18.26 -4.74
CA SER A 35 -1.08 -17.21 -3.72
C SER A 35 -0.09 -16.07 -3.95
N HIS A 36 -0.61 -14.84 -3.94
CA HIS A 36 0.14 -13.61 -4.12
C HIS A 36 0.01 -12.73 -2.88
N THR A 37 1.14 -12.17 -2.45
CA THR A 37 1.19 -11.27 -1.30
C THR A 37 1.47 -9.86 -1.79
N VAL A 38 0.69 -8.88 -1.32
CA VAL A 38 0.85 -7.47 -1.71
C VAL A 38 0.94 -6.58 -0.47
N HIS A 39 1.88 -5.63 -0.49
CA HIS A 39 1.99 -4.60 0.53
C HIS A 39 1.18 -3.36 0.12
N ILE A 40 0.26 -2.96 0.98
CA ILE A 40 -0.68 -1.86 0.74
C ILE A 40 -0.40 -0.76 1.78
N PRO A 41 0.08 0.43 1.37
CA PRO A 41 0.12 1.59 2.25
C PRO A 41 -1.30 1.96 2.70
N PHE A 42 -1.45 2.29 3.98
CA PHE A 42 -2.74 2.76 4.48
C PHE A 42 -3.14 4.06 3.81
N ASP A 43 -4.44 4.22 3.63
CA ASP A 43 -5.08 5.41 3.06
C ASP A 43 -4.56 5.78 1.66
N ASP A 44 -3.97 4.81 0.96
CA ASP A 44 -3.48 4.95 -0.41
C ASP A 44 -4.08 3.89 -1.33
N CYS A 45 -4.41 4.28 -2.56
CA CYS A 45 -4.96 3.36 -3.53
C CYS A 45 -3.84 2.61 -4.22
N THR A 46 -3.76 1.30 -4.00
CA THR A 46 -2.73 0.45 -4.60
C THR A 46 -3.33 -0.38 -5.73
N GLN A 47 -2.76 -0.27 -6.93
CA GLN A 47 -3.11 -1.14 -8.05
C GLN A 47 -2.44 -2.51 -7.87
N VAL A 48 -3.24 -3.57 -7.94
CA VAL A 48 -2.82 -4.96 -7.79
C VAL A 48 -3.04 -5.77 -9.08
N GLY A 49 -4.09 -5.46 -9.84
CA GLY A 49 -4.34 -6.01 -11.17
C GLY A 49 -4.43 -7.55 -11.23
N GLN A 50 -5.07 -8.18 -10.25
CA GLN A 50 -5.13 -9.64 -10.14
C GLN A 50 -6.41 -10.20 -10.75
N PHE A 51 -6.24 -11.14 -11.69
CA PHE A 51 -7.32 -11.90 -12.29
C PHE A 51 -7.65 -13.14 -11.46
N GLU A 52 -8.87 -13.64 -11.62
CA GLU A 52 -9.31 -14.91 -11.05
C GLU A 52 -9.09 -15.05 -9.54
N VAL A 53 -9.25 -13.97 -8.78
CA VAL A 53 -9.13 -13.99 -7.33
C VAL A 53 -10.31 -14.76 -6.74
N ARG A 54 -10.01 -15.82 -5.99
CA ARG A 54 -10.97 -16.66 -5.28
C ARG A 54 -10.89 -16.52 -3.77
N GLY A 55 -9.73 -16.12 -3.26
CA GLY A 55 -9.48 -15.94 -1.83
C GLY A 55 -8.79 -14.61 -1.54
N VAL A 56 -9.12 -14.00 -0.41
CA VAL A 56 -8.47 -12.80 0.10
C VAL A 56 -8.23 -12.96 1.59
N PHE A 57 -6.98 -12.78 2.02
CA PHE A 57 -6.61 -12.74 3.44
C PHE A 57 -6.21 -11.32 3.84
N LEU A 58 -6.84 -10.79 4.88
CA LEU A 58 -6.66 -9.42 5.33
C LEU A 58 -6.36 -9.37 6.83
N SER A 59 -5.33 -8.62 7.22
CA SER A 59 -5.07 -8.29 8.63
C SER A 59 -5.72 -6.97 9.08
N LYS A 60 -6.25 -6.20 8.13
CA LYS A 60 -6.86 -4.88 8.32
C LYS A 60 -8.09 -4.74 7.43
N THR A 61 -8.98 -3.81 7.78
CA THR A 61 -10.15 -3.53 6.93
C THR A 61 -9.65 -2.96 5.60
N CYS A 62 -10.09 -3.54 4.49
CA CYS A 62 -9.72 -3.09 3.16
C CYS A 62 -10.94 -3.03 2.24
N ARG A 63 -10.92 -2.07 1.32
CA ARG A 63 -11.88 -1.96 0.23
C ARG A 63 -11.20 -2.43 -1.06
N LEU A 64 -11.79 -3.43 -1.68
CA LEU A 64 -11.32 -3.99 -2.94
C LEU A 64 -12.18 -3.45 -4.08
N PHE A 65 -11.54 -3.10 -5.20
CA PHE A 65 -12.17 -2.49 -6.36
C PHE A 65 -11.89 -3.31 -7.61
N THR A 66 -12.92 -3.40 -8.45
CA THR A 66 -12.84 -4.02 -9.78
C THR A 66 -12.32 -3.07 -10.86
N GLY A 67 -12.26 -1.76 -10.57
CA GLY A 67 -11.84 -0.72 -11.51
C GLY A 67 -10.53 -0.05 -11.10
N VAL A 68 -9.91 0.59 -12.10
CA VAL A 68 -8.64 1.31 -11.96
C VAL A 68 -8.71 2.44 -10.94
N GLY A 69 -7.64 2.59 -10.15
CA GLY A 69 -7.49 3.73 -9.24
C GLY A 69 -8.60 3.83 -8.19
N CYS A 70 -9.04 2.70 -7.64
CA CYS A 70 -10.06 2.61 -6.60
C CYS A 70 -11.41 3.19 -7.04
N THR A 71 -11.84 2.81 -8.25
CA THR A 71 -13.12 3.23 -8.85
C THR A 71 -14.03 2.03 -9.14
N GLY A 72 -15.28 2.30 -9.55
CA GLY A 72 -16.23 1.28 -9.96
C GLY A 72 -16.78 0.41 -8.82
N ARG A 73 -17.15 -0.84 -9.15
CA ARG A 73 -17.73 -1.78 -8.17
C ARG A 73 -16.68 -2.14 -7.13
N ASN A 74 -17.08 -2.07 -5.87
CA ASN A 74 -16.21 -2.33 -4.75
C ASN A 74 -16.92 -3.08 -3.62
N THR A 75 -16.13 -3.67 -2.74
CA THR A 75 -16.60 -4.31 -1.52
C THR A 75 -15.68 -3.95 -0.35
N LEU A 76 -16.25 -3.74 0.82
CA LEU A 76 -15.50 -3.48 2.05
C LEU A 76 -15.42 -4.78 2.85
N LEU A 77 -14.20 -5.29 3.05
CA LEU A 77 -13.93 -6.52 3.76
C LEU A 77 -13.27 -6.22 5.10
N GLN A 78 -13.74 -6.90 6.15
CA GLN A 78 -13.15 -6.85 7.49
C GLN A 78 -11.91 -7.75 7.57
N PRO A 79 -11.06 -7.62 8.59
CA PRO A 79 -9.95 -8.55 8.81
C PRO A 79 -10.43 -10.00 8.87
N GLY A 80 -9.67 -10.91 8.26
CA GLY A 80 -10.00 -12.32 8.15
C GLY A 80 -9.76 -12.86 6.74
N GLU A 81 -10.23 -14.09 6.54
CA GLU A 81 -10.21 -14.80 5.27
C GLU A 81 -11.59 -14.71 4.60
N HIS A 82 -11.59 -14.37 3.31
CA HIS A 82 -12.79 -14.24 2.49
C HIS A 82 -12.61 -15.08 1.24
N THR A 83 -13.56 -15.95 0.97
CA THR A 83 -13.54 -16.81 -0.23
C THR A 83 -14.77 -16.58 -1.08
N SER A 84 -14.62 -16.81 -2.38
CA SER A 84 -15.68 -16.71 -3.37
C SER A 84 -15.72 -17.98 -4.21
N SER A 85 -16.93 -18.50 -4.44
CA SER A 85 -17.14 -19.62 -5.37
C SER A 85 -16.89 -19.22 -6.82
N GLU A 86 -17.09 -17.94 -7.14
CA GLU A 86 -16.85 -17.38 -8.47
C GLU A 86 -15.57 -16.53 -8.48
N PRO A 87 -14.74 -16.64 -9.53
CA PRO A 87 -13.54 -15.82 -9.65
C PRO A 87 -13.90 -14.34 -9.82
N VAL A 88 -13.17 -13.47 -9.13
CA VAL A 88 -13.38 -12.02 -9.18
C VAL A 88 -12.09 -11.33 -9.63
N TYR A 89 -12.22 -10.40 -10.57
CA TYR A 89 -11.13 -9.50 -10.91
C TYR A 89 -10.98 -8.40 -9.83
N VAL A 90 -9.78 -8.23 -9.29
CA VAL A 90 -9.44 -7.18 -8.33
C VAL A 90 -8.36 -6.31 -8.96
N ASP A 91 -8.74 -5.10 -9.37
CA ASP A 91 -7.77 -4.17 -9.95
C ASP A 91 -7.00 -3.40 -8.87
N SER A 92 -7.70 -2.87 -7.87
CA SER A 92 -7.08 -1.98 -6.89
C SER A 92 -7.65 -2.16 -5.48
N VAL A 93 -6.85 -1.79 -4.48
CA VAL A 93 -7.13 -2.01 -3.06
C VAL A 93 -6.76 -0.76 -2.25
N LEU A 94 -7.64 -0.40 -1.31
CA LEU A 94 -7.42 0.64 -0.31
C LEU A 94 -7.60 0.04 1.08
N CYS A 95 -6.60 0.12 1.94
CA CYS A 95 -6.66 -0.41 3.30
C CYS A 95 -6.62 0.69 4.35
N TYR A 96 -7.22 0.43 5.51
CA TYR A 96 -7.33 1.38 6.62
C TYR A 96 -6.54 0.91 7.86
N PRO A 97 -6.00 1.84 8.68
CA PRO A 97 -5.20 1.52 9.87
C PRO A 97 -5.87 0.63 10.92
#